data_AF-A0A9D6SJ06-F1
#
_entry.id   AF-A0A9D6SJ06-F1
#
_cell.length_a   1.000
_cell.length_b   1.000
_cell.length_c   1.000
_cell.angle_alpha   90.00
_cell.angle_beta   90.00
_cell.angle_gamma   90.00
#
_symmetry.space_group_name_H-M   'P 1'
#
loop_
_entity.id
_entity.type
_entity.pdbx_description
1 polymer ?
#
loop_
_entity_poly.entity_id
_entity_poly.type
_entity_poly.pdbx_seq_one_letter_code
_entity_poly.pdbx_strand_id
1 'polypeptide(L)' 'QAAATRPGGSPAPPVSATTDRESLIREANQHFERAQQLLRQGDFAGYGEENHKLGEVLKRLAENK' A
#
# COMPACT_ATOMS: atom_id res chain seq x y z
N GLN A 1 22.40 -34.35 31.28
CA GLN A 1 21.98 -35.00 30.02
C GLN A 1 20.77 -34.26 29.48
N ALA A 2 20.77 -34.00 28.18
CA ALA A 2 19.80 -33.19 27.47
C ALA A 2 18.44 -33.87 27.30
N ALA A 3 17.37 -33.08 27.23
CA ALA A 3 16.17 -33.44 26.49
C ALA A 3 15.60 -32.17 25.84
N ALA A 4 15.73 -32.10 24.53
CA ALA A 4 15.19 -31.06 23.66
C ALA A 4 13.70 -31.30 23.38
N THR A 5 12.91 -30.23 23.27
CA THR A 5 11.66 -30.26 22.50
C THR A 5 11.33 -28.89 21.92
N ARG A 6 11.77 -28.72 20.66
CA ARG A 6 11.10 -28.14 19.48
C ARG A 6 10.55 -26.69 19.55
N PRO A 7 11.05 -25.77 18.70
CA PRO A 7 10.32 -24.55 18.38
C PRO A 7 9.09 -24.94 17.54
N GLY A 8 7.91 -24.83 18.14
CA GLY A 8 6.63 -24.94 17.43
C GLY A 8 6.44 -23.72 16.54
N GLY A 9 7.11 -23.70 15.39
CA GLY A 9 6.80 -22.79 14.29
C GLY A 9 5.50 -23.24 13.64
N SER A 10 4.37 -22.86 14.22
CA SER A 10 3.10 -22.84 13.49
C SER A 10 3.25 -21.83 12.35
N PRO A 11 3.01 -22.20 11.08
CA PRO A 11 3.00 -21.21 10.02
C PRO A 11 1.80 -20.31 10.29
N ALA A 12 2.05 -19.07 10.69
CA ALA A 12 1.02 -18.05 10.74
C ALA A 12 0.38 -17.99 9.33
N PRO A 13 -0.96 -17.95 9.22
CA PRO A 13 -1.62 -17.77 7.93
C PRO A 13 -1.12 -16.47 7.28
N PRO A 14 -1.20 -16.33 5.94
CA PRO A 14 -0.71 -15.15 5.23
C PRO A 14 -1.59 -13.93 5.55
N VAL A 15 -1.34 -13.30 6.71
CA VAL A 15 -1.90 -11.99 7.08
C VAL A 15 -1.39 -10.88 6.17
N SER A 16 -0.36 -11.15 5.37
CA SER A 16 0.32 -10.17 4.54
C SER A 16 -0.51 -9.67 3.36
N ALA A 17 -1.33 -10.50 2.71
CA ALA A 17 -2.05 -10.09 1.50
C ALA A 17 -3.19 -9.10 1.77
N THR A 18 -3.92 -9.27 2.88
CA THR A 18 -5.01 -8.35 3.25
C THR A 18 -4.47 -7.01 3.76
N THR A 19 -3.40 -7.04 4.58
CA THR A 19 -2.72 -5.84 5.07
C THR A 19 -2.07 -5.04 3.94
N ASP A 20 -1.55 -5.71 2.90
CA ASP A 20 -0.98 -5.07 1.71
C ASP A 20 -2.05 -4.30 0.93
N ARG A 21 -3.20 -4.93 0.68
CA ARG A 21 -4.33 -4.28 0.00
C ARG A 21 -4.87 -3.06 0.74
N GLU A 22 -5.10 -3.16 2.05
CA GLU A 22 -5.55 -2.01 2.86
C GLU A 22 -4.53 -0.86 2.87
N SER A 23 -3.24 -1.21 2.84
CA SER A 23 -2.16 -0.21 2.79
C SER A 23 -2.09 0.49 1.43
N LEU A 24 -2.27 -0.24 0.33
CA LEU A 24 -2.40 0.33 -1.02
C LEU A 24 -3.61 1.25 -1.15
N ILE A 25 -4.75 0.90 -0.53
CA ILE A 25 -5.94 1.79 -0.51
C ILE A 25 -5.64 3.07 0.25
N ARG A 26 -4.94 3.00 1.39
CA ARG A 26 -4.53 4.20 2.15
C ARG A 26 -3.56 5.07 1.35
N GLU A 27 -2.56 4.46 0.72
CA GLU A 27 -1.58 5.16 -0.12
C GLU A 27 -2.24 5.85 -1.32
N ALA A 28 -3.19 5.19 -1.98
CA ALA A 28 -3.98 5.79 -3.06
C ALA A 28 -4.77 7.02 -2.58
N ASN A 29 -5.42 6.95 -1.42
CA ASN A 29 -6.13 8.10 -0.87
C ASN A 29 -5.18 9.27 -0.58
N GLN A 30 -3.98 9.01 -0.06
CA GLN A 30 -3.00 10.07 0.21
C GLN A 30 -2.56 10.80 -1.06
N HIS A 31 -2.27 10.07 -2.14
CA HIS A 31 -1.93 10.67 -3.42
C HIS A 31 -3.08 11.50 -3.99
N PHE A 32 -4.31 11.00 -3.88
CA PHE A 32 -5.50 11.74 -4.32
C PHE A 32 -5.71 13.04 -3.54
N GLU A 33 -5.59 13.02 -2.21
CA GLU A 33 -5.72 14.23 -1.39
C GLU A 33 -4.63 15.28 -1.72
N ARG A 34 -3.37 14.83 -1.88
CA ARG A 34 -2.28 15.72 -2.31
C ARG A 34 -2.51 16.30 -3.69
N ALA A 35 -2.96 15.48 -4.64
CA ALA A 35 -3.32 15.95 -5.98
C ALA A 35 -4.39 17.06 -5.91
N GLN A 36 -5.46 16.87 -5.13
CA GLN A 36 -6.49 17.90 -4.95
C GLN A 36 -5.96 19.18 -4.29
N GLN A 37 -5.03 19.06 -3.32
CA GLN A 37 -4.38 20.22 -2.73
C GLN A 37 -3.53 20.97 -3.75
N LEU A 38 -2.78 20.27 -4.59
CA LEU A 38 -1.94 20.86 -5.64
C LEU A 38 -2.79 21.52 -6.71
N LEU A 39 -3.91 20.90 -7.10
CA LEU A 39 -4.89 21.49 -8.02
C LEU A 39 -5.44 22.82 -7.47
N ARG A 40 -5.79 22.87 -6.18
CA ARG A 40 -6.26 24.11 -5.53
C ARG A 40 -5.19 25.20 -5.44
N GLN A 41 -3.93 24.80 -5.36
CA GLN A 41 -2.78 25.73 -5.34
C GLN A 41 -2.37 26.18 -6.75
N GLY A 42 -2.97 25.61 -7.81
CA GLY A 42 -2.59 25.87 -9.19
C GLY A 42 -1.28 25.20 -9.61
N ASP A 43 -0.77 24.25 -8.80
CA ASP A 43 0.40 23.45 -9.13
C ASP A 43 -0.01 22.27 -9.99
N PHE A 44 -0.09 22.51 -11.30
CA PHE A 44 -0.46 21.48 -12.27
C PHE A 44 0.64 20.42 -12.47
N ALA A 45 1.91 20.79 -12.26
CA ALA A 45 3.02 19.86 -12.41
C ALA A 45 3.01 18.83 -11.27
N GLY A 46 2.90 19.29 -10.03
CA GLY A 46 2.74 18.45 -8.85
C GLY A 46 1.45 17.64 -8.89
N TYR A 47 0.34 18.22 -9.36
CA TYR A 47 -0.90 17.46 -9.58
C TYR A 47 -0.69 16.28 -10.54
N GLY A 48 0.01 16.48 -11.66
CA GLY A 48 0.30 15.43 -12.63
C GLY A 48 1.17 14.32 -12.04
N GLU A 49 2.21 14.69 -11.30
CA GLU A 49 3.06 13.77 -10.53
C GLU A 49 2.27 12.90 -9.55
N GLU A 50 1.40 13.51 -8.74
CA GLU A 50 0.59 12.77 -7.76
C GLU A 50 -0.46 11.88 -8.43
N ASN A 51 -1.01 12.29 -9.58
CA ASN A 51 -1.90 11.42 -10.37
C ASN A 51 -1.16 10.22 -10.96
N HIS A 52 0.08 10.41 -11.43
CA HIS A 52 0.89 9.30 -11.93
C HIS A 52 1.18 8.29 -10.82
N LYS A 53 1.59 8.77 -9.64
CA LYS A 53 1.81 7.91 -8.46
C LYS A 53 0.52 7.19 -8.04
N LEU A 54 -0.61 7.90 -8.00
CA LEU A 54 -1.92 7.30 -7.74
C LEU A 54 -2.24 6.15 -8.71
N GLY A 55 -2.00 6.36 -10.01
CA GLY A 55 -2.19 5.33 -11.05
C GLY A 55 -1.37 4.07 -10.79
N GLU A 56 -0.09 4.22 -10.42
CA GLU A 56 0.79 3.09 -10.08
C GLU A 56 0.30 2.30 -8.87
N VAL A 57 -0.18 2.99 -7.82
CA VAL A 57 -0.74 2.33 -6.63
C VAL A 57 -2.03 1.59 -6.96
N LEU A 58 -2.91 2.19 -7.76
CA LEU A 58 -4.15 1.55 -8.22
C LEU A 58 -3.87 0.33 -9.11
N LYS A 59 -2.83 0.39 -9.94
CA LYS A 59 -2.39 -0.76 -10.74
C LYS A 59 -1.95 -1.91 -9.84
N ARG A 60 -1.10 -1.65 -8.85
CA ARG A 60 -0.69 -2.66 -7.85
C ARG A 60 -1.90 -3.21 -7.09
N LEU A 61 -2.87 -2.36 -6.75
CA LEU A 61 -4.11 -2.79 -6.10
C LEU A 61 -4.94 -3.72 -7.00
N ALA A 62 -4.99 -3.44 -8.30
CA ALA A 62 -5.70 -4.27 -9.27
C ALA A 62 -4.97 -5.60 -9.57
N GLU A 63 -3.64 -5.62 -9.47
CA GLU A 63 -2.81 -6.82 -9.60
C GLU A 63 -2.88 -7.71 -8.35
N ASN A 64 -3.06 -7.13 -7.16
CA ASN A 64 -3.29 -7.83 -5.89
C ASN A 64 -4.78 -8.27 -5.72
N LYS A 65 -5.34 -8.91 -6.74
CA LYS A 65 -6.76 -9.30 -6.81
C LYS A 65 -7.05 -10.67 -6.18
#